data_AF-A0A354FIV1-F1
#
_entry.id   AF-A0A354FIV1-F1
#
_cell.length_a   1.000
_cell.length_b   1.000
_cell.length_c   1.000
_cell.angle_alpha   90.00
_cell.angle_beta   90.00
_cell.angle_gamma   90.00
#
_symmetry.space_group_name_H-M   'P 1'
#
loop_
_entity.id
_entity.type
_entity.pdbx_description
1 polymer ?
#
loop_
_entity_poly.entity_id
_entity_poly.type
_entity_poly.pdbx_seq_one_letter_code
_entity_poly.pdbx_strand_id
1 'polypeptide(L)'
;MPDFEESQLPLEHNSALQSGVVFSELRDSQPDPQRLIPLLFSLWKSERLEVLRSWGGLLEPPILSEYSESNCLLPDDLLRIAEKPVQTTLRIATWNVNSIRSRLPNLLQWFAAHQPDVVGL
;
A
#
# COMPACT_ATOMS: atom_id res chain seq x y z
N MET A 1 10.71 -13.13 -15.53
CA MET A 1 10.93 -12.12 -14.48
C MET A 1 11.27 -12.89 -13.23
N PRO A 2 12.43 -12.67 -12.59
CA PRO A 2 12.68 -13.33 -11.32
C PRO A 2 11.77 -12.67 -10.27
N ASP A 3 10.99 -13.50 -9.60
CA ASP A 3 10.25 -13.12 -8.40
C ASP A 3 11.28 -12.65 -7.36
N PHE A 4 11.15 -11.39 -6.93
CA PHE A 4 11.93 -10.86 -5.83
C PHE A 4 11.40 -11.53 -4.56
N GLU A 5 11.98 -12.67 -4.20
CA GLU A 5 11.70 -13.33 -2.94
C GLU A 5 11.85 -12.35 -1.78
N GLU A 6 10.78 -12.25 -1.00
CA GLU A 6 10.52 -11.48 0.23
C GLU A 6 11.47 -11.86 1.38
N SER A 7 12.77 -11.95 1.12
CA SER A 7 13.79 -12.48 2.01
C SER A 7 14.63 -11.39 2.67
N GLN A 8 13.99 -10.33 3.18
CA GLN A 8 14.57 -9.46 4.21
C GLN A 8 13.44 -9.03 5.14
N LEU A 9 13.61 -9.31 6.44
CA LEU A 9 12.67 -9.02 7.54
C LEU A 9 11.78 -7.80 7.22
N PRO A 10 10.45 -7.96 7.16
CA PRO A 10 9.63 -6.92 6.59
C PRO A 10 9.73 -5.68 7.45
N LEU A 11 10.02 -4.52 6.81
CA LEU A 11 10.26 -3.22 7.47
C LEU A 11 9.17 -2.83 8.46
N GLU A 12 7.98 -3.43 8.36
CA GLU A 12 6.88 -3.32 9.31
C GLU A 12 7.23 -3.74 10.75
N HIS A 13 8.26 -4.59 10.94
CA HIS A 13 8.78 -4.96 12.26
C HIS A 13 9.89 -4.05 12.76
N ASN A 14 10.29 -3.03 11.99
CA ASN A 14 11.30 -2.08 12.42
C ASN A 14 10.71 -1.20 13.54
N SER A 15 11.28 -1.31 14.75
CA SER A 15 10.83 -0.56 15.93
C SER A 15 10.86 0.96 15.73
N ALA A 16 11.80 1.48 14.92
CA ALA A 16 11.88 2.91 14.62
C ALA A 16 10.69 3.38 13.78
N LEU A 17 10.24 2.57 12.81
CA LEU A 17 9.05 2.88 12.00
C LEU A 17 7.75 2.73 12.82
N GLN A 18 7.74 1.90 13.87
CA GLN A 18 6.59 1.79 14.78
C GLN A 18 6.48 3.02 15.71
N SER A 19 7.60 3.56 16.18
CA SER A 19 7.62 4.79 16.99
C SER A 19 7.51 6.09 16.18
N GLY A 20 7.72 6.01 14.86
CA GLY A 20 7.93 7.16 13.98
C GLY A 20 9.41 7.52 13.92
N VAL A 21 9.97 7.64 12.71
CA VAL A 21 11.38 7.97 12.48
C VAL A 21 11.53 8.91 11.30
N VAL A 22 12.49 9.84 11.38
CA VAL A 22 12.79 10.76 10.30
C VAL A 22 13.48 10.00 9.16
N PHE A 23 13.09 10.27 7.91
CA PHE A 23 13.60 9.54 6.75
C PHE A 23 15.13 9.58 6.63
N SER A 24 15.76 10.73 6.87
CA SER A 24 17.23 10.82 6.85
C SER A 24 17.89 9.93 7.89
N GLU A 25 17.37 9.90 9.12
CA GLU A 25 17.91 9.08 10.22
C GLU A 25 17.77 7.59 9.91
N LEU A 26 16.60 7.18 9.41
CA LEU A 26 16.37 5.80 9.01
C LEU A 26 17.33 5.40 7.89
N ARG A 27 17.46 6.22 6.84
CA ARG A 27 18.35 5.95 5.70
C ARG A 27 19.80 5.80 6.15
N ASP A 28 20.26 6.68 7.02
CA ASP A 28 21.66 6.71 7.46
C ASP A 28 21.98 5.57 8.45
N SER A 29 20.96 5.03 9.15
CA SER A 29 21.08 3.85 10.01
C SER A 29 21.15 2.51 9.27
N GLN A 30 20.75 2.46 7.99
CA GLN A 30 20.68 1.22 7.23
C GLN A 30 21.98 0.93 6.47
N PRO A 31 22.45 -0.33 6.45
CA PRO A 31 23.68 -0.71 5.76
C PRO A 31 23.56 -0.66 4.23
N ASP A 32 22.35 -0.79 3.69
CA ASP A 32 22.06 -0.78 2.24
C ASP A 32 20.88 0.16 1.91
N PRO A 33 21.14 1.47 1.75
CA PRO A 33 20.09 2.45 1.46
C PRO A 33 19.39 2.23 0.12
N GLN A 34 20.04 1.57 -0.84
CA GLN A 34 19.48 1.36 -2.18
C GLN A 34 18.28 0.42 -2.15
N ARG A 35 18.27 -0.52 -1.21
CA ARG A 35 17.13 -1.43 -0.98
C ARG A 35 16.02 -0.82 -0.15
N LEU A 36 16.31 0.18 0.68
CA LEU A 36 15.32 0.81 1.56
C LEU A 36 14.25 1.58 0.78
N ILE A 37 14.65 2.36 -0.23
CA ILE A 37 13.74 3.27 -0.94
C ILE A 37 12.58 2.52 -1.62
N PRO A 38 12.81 1.48 -2.45
CA PRO A 38 11.71 0.77 -3.11
C PRO A 38 10.72 0.14 -2.11
N LEU A 39 11.21 -0.32 -0.97
CA LEU A 39 10.37 -0.90 0.09
C LEU A 39 9.51 0.16 0.77
N LEU A 40 10.05 1.33 1.10
CA LEU A 40 9.27 2.44 1.66
C LEU A 40 8.18 2.91 0.70
N PHE A 41 8.50 3.04 -0.59
CA PHE A 41 7.51 3.39 -1.62
C PHE A 41 6.44 2.31 -1.78
N SER A 42 6.80 1.02 -1.70
CA SER A 42 5.83 -0.09 -1.73
C SER A 42 4.88 -0.03 -0.52
N LEU A 43 5.40 0.25 0.67
CA LEU A 43 4.58 0.42 1.88
C LEU A 43 3.68 1.65 1.81
N TRP A 44 4.18 2.77 1.26
CA TRP A 44 3.39 3.99 1.09
C TRP A 44 2.27 3.79 0.08
N LYS A 45 2.58 3.15 -1.06
CA LYS A 45 1.61 2.79 -2.10
C LYS A 45 0.51 1.85 -1.61
N SER A 46 0.81 1.00 -0.63
CA SER A 46 -0.15 0.08 -0.02
C SER A 46 -0.84 0.65 1.23
N GLU A 47 -0.68 1.95 1.50
CA GLU A 47 -1.26 2.64 2.68
C GLU A 47 -0.82 2.03 4.02
N ARG A 48 0.33 1.34 4.04
CA ARG A 48 0.95 0.76 5.25
C ARG A 48 1.98 1.67 5.88
N LEU A 49 2.44 2.69 5.14
CA LEU A 49 3.34 3.72 5.61
C LEU A 49 2.63 5.07 5.55
N GLU A 50 2.60 5.75 6.69
CA GLU A 50 2.22 7.15 6.79
C GLU A 50 3.47 8.02 6.67
N VAL A 51 3.37 9.01 5.78
CA VAL A 51 4.43 10.01 5.55
C VAL A 51 3.90 11.34 6.06
N LEU A 52 4.45 11.80 7.17
CA LEU A 52 4.07 13.05 7.81
C LEU A 52 5.07 14.14 7.43
N ARG A 53 4.58 15.15 6.71
CA ARG A 53 5.40 16.22 6.14
C ARG A 53 5.29 17.50 6.93
N SER A 54 6.44 18.05 7.33
CA SER A 54 6.54 19.31 8.06
C SER A 54 7.16 20.45 7.23
N TRP A 55 7.86 20.16 6.13
CA TRP A 55 8.64 21.12 5.34
C TRP A 55 9.58 21.97 6.22
N GLY A 56 10.38 21.31 7.06
CA GLY A 56 11.27 21.99 8.01
C GLY A 56 10.52 22.81 9.07
N GLY A 57 9.32 22.38 9.47
CA GLY A 57 8.49 23.06 10.47
C GLY A 57 7.57 24.16 9.93
N LEU A 58 7.47 24.33 8.60
CA LEU A 58 6.50 25.26 8.01
C LEU A 58 5.04 24.80 8.19
N LEU A 59 4.82 23.50 8.41
CA LEU A 59 3.53 22.90 8.70
C LEU A 59 3.50 22.35 10.12
N GLU A 60 2.86 23.09 11.02
CA GLU A 60 2.58 22.67 12.40
C GLU A 60 1.06 22.66 12.64
N PRO A 61 0.43 21.47 12.84
CA PRO A 61 1.04 20.14 12.87
C PRO A 61 1.46 19.63 11.47
N PRO A 62 2.38 18.65 11.39
CA PRO A 62 2.73 17.98 10.13
C PRO A 62 1.49 17.40 9.45
N ILE A 63 1.45 17.45 8.12
CA ILE A 63 0.33 16.93 7.33
C ILE A 63 0.62 15.51 6.84
N LEU A 64 -0.41 14.67 6.75
CA LEU A 64 -0.30 13.37 6.09
C LEU A 64 -0.17 13.59 4.58
N SER A 65 0.92 13.08 3.99
CA SER A 65 1.13 13.10 2.55
C SER A 65 0.57 11.84 1.91
N GLU A 66 -0.31 12.01 0.94
CA GLU A 66 -0.80 10.92 0.10
C GLU A 66 0.30 10.44 -0.86
N TYR A 67 0.25 9.15 -1.18
CA TYR A 67 1.13 8.56 -2.17
C TYR A 67 0.78 9.07 -3.57
N SER A 68 1.80 9.44 -4.33
CA SER A 68 1.70 9.72 -5.76
C SER A 68 2.98 9.26 -6.45
N GLU A 69 2.87 8.79 -7.69
CA GLU A 69 4.02 8.37 -8.51
C GLU A 69 5.02 9.51 -8.76
N SER A 70 4.60 10.77 -8.58
CA SER A 70 5.47 11.96 -8.69
C SER A 70 6.02 12.46 -7.36
N ASN A 71 5.63 11.87 -6.23
CA ASN A 71 6.10 12.29 -4.91
C ASN A 71 7.45 11.65 -4.56
N CYS A 72 8.20 12.32 -3.68
CA CYS A 72 9.44 11.81 -3.10
C CYS A 72 9.40 11.90 -1.57
N LEU A 73 10.23 11.08 -0.92
CA LEU A 73 10.52 11.19 0.51
C LEU A 73 11.54 12.31 0.73
N LEU A 74 11.18 13.29 1.53
CA LEU A 74 12.05 14.37 1.94
C LEU A 74 12.87 13.96 3.18
N PRO A 75 14.07 14.51 3.37
CA PRO A 75 14.92 14.18 4.52
C PRO A 75 14.21 14.33 5.88
N ASP A 76 13.33 15.32 6.01
CA ASP A 76 12.58 15.69 7.21
C ASP A 76 11.19 15.02 7.31
N ASP A 77 10.81 14.18 6.35
CA ASP A 77 9.56 13.43 6.44
C ASP A 77 9.63 12.45 7.61
N LEU A 78 8.60 12.48 8.46
CA LEU A 78 8.43 11.54 9.56
C LEU A 78 7.66 10.32 9.04
N LEU A 79 8.28 9.15 9.12
CA LEU A 79 7.77 7.89 8.60
C LEU A 79 7.22 7.03 9.74
N ARG A 80 5.98 6.57 9.62
CA ARG A 80 5.31 5.72 10.61
C ARG A 80 4.55 4.57 9.96
N ILE A 81 4.60 3.36 10.54
CA ILE A 81 3.70 2.28 10.11
C ILE A 81 2.26 2.61 10.50
N ALA A 82 1.33 2.51 9.55
CA ALA A 82 -0.09 2.69 9.83
C ALA A 82 -0.56 1.62 10.83
N GLU A 83 -1.20 2.02 11.93
CA GLU A 83 -1.63 1.10 13.00
C GLU A 83 -2.60 0.01 12.50
N LYS A 84 -3.25 0.24 11.36
CA LYS A 84 -4.10 -0.74 10.69
C LYS A 84 -4.15 -0.43 9.19
N PRO A 85 -3.67 -1.32 8.29
CA PRO A 85 -4.01 -1.16 6.89
C PRO A 85 -5.54 -1.21 6.78
N VAL A 86 -6.13 -0.27 6.04
CA VAL A 86 -7.53 -0.38 5.65
C VAL A 86 -7.65 -1.61 4.77
N GLN A 87 -7.98 -2.76 5.37
CA GLN A 87 -8.24 -3.98 4.62
C GLN A 87 -9.58 -3.83 3.91
N THR A 88 -9.56 -3.23 2.73
CA THR A 88 -10.72 -3.19 1.84
C THR A 88 -10.86 -4.56 1.20
N THR A 89 -11.84 -5.35 1.64
CA THR A 89 -12.16 -6.63 0.99
C THR A 89 -12.88 -6.36 -0.32
N LEU A 90 -12.26 -6.73 -1.45
CA LEU A 90 -12.86 -6.63 -2.79
C LEU A 90 -13.21 -8.04 -3.31
N ARG A 91 -14.48 -8.31 -3.59
CA ARG A 91 -14.94 -9.57 -4.18
C ARG A 91 -14.93 -9.45 -5.70
N ILE A 92 -13.98 -10.13 -6.33
CA ILE A 92 -13.86 -10.18 -7.78
C ILE A 92 -14.38 -11.53 -8.28
N ALA A 93 -15.26 -11.51 -9.27
CA ALA A 93 -15.70 -12.71 -9.98
C ALA A 93 -15.29 -12.63 -11.46
N THR A 94 -14.78 -13.73 -12.01
CA THR A 94 -14.56 -13.86 -13.46
C THR A 94 -15.47 -14.97 -13.98
N TRP A 95 -16.14 -14.70 -15.09
CA TRP A 95 -17.10 -15.61 -15.67
C TRP A 95 -16.86 -15.71 -17.16
N ASN A 96 -16.85 -16.92 -17.73
CA ASN A 96 -16.79 -17.07 -19.17
C ASN A 96 -18.21 -16.96 -19.78
N VAL A 97 -18.47 -15.90 -20.56
CA VAL A 97 -19.80 -15.61 -21.12
C VAL A 97 -20.21 -16.37 -22.38
N ASN A 98 -19.61 -17.52 -22.66
CA ASN A 98 -20.05 -18.37 -23.76
C ASN A 98 -21.57 -18.60 -23.70
N SER A 99 -22.27 -18.11 -24.74
CA SER A 99 -23.74 -18.12 -24.84
C SER A 99 -24.46 -17.42 -23.67
N ILE A 100 -24.09 -16.17 -23.36
CA ILE A 100 -24.67 -15.37 -22.26
C ILE A 100 -26.20 -15.38 -22.22
N ARG A 101 -26.88 -15.37 -23.38
CA ARG A 101 -28.36 -15.29 -23.44
C ARG A 101 -29.05 -16.47 -22.74
N SER A 102 -28.53 -17.70 -22.89
CA SER A 102 -29.13 -18.88 -22.26
C SER A 102 -28.75 -19.03 -20.79
N ARG A 103 -27.63 -18.43 -20.39
CA ARG A 103 -27.05 -18.56 -19.03
C ARG A 103 -27.29 -17.37 -18.12
N LEU A 104 -27.81 -16.26 -18.66
CA LEU A 104 -28.06 -15.03 -17.93
C LEU A 104 -28.91 -15.25 -16.67
N PRO A 105 -30.00 -16.05 -16.66
CA PRO A 105 -30.77 -16.27 -15.45
C PRO A 105 -29.95 -16.88 -14.31
N ASN A 106 -29.12 -17.89 -14.62
CA ASN A 106 -28.24 -18.55 -13.64
C ASN A 106 -27.15 -17.61 -13.15
N LEU A 107 -26.59 -16.77 -14.04
CA LEU A 107 -25.59 -15.77 -13.69
C LEU A 107 -26.16 -14.71 -12.74
N LEU A 108 -27.35 -14.20 -13.04
CA LEU A 108 -28.04 -13.22 -12.18
C LEU A 108 -28.40 -13.82 -10.81
N GLN A 109 -28.85 -15.07 -10.78
CA GLN A 109 -29.09 -15.79 -9.52
C GLN A 109 -27.80 -15.91 -8.70
N TRP A 110 -26.67 -16.22 -9.35
CA TRP A 110 -25.38 -16.31 -8.69
C TRP A 110 -24.91 -14.94 -8.16
N PHE A 111 -25.06 -13.86 -8.92
CA PHE A 111 -24.76 -12.49 -8.47
C PHE A 111 -25.61 -12.09 -7.27
N ALA A 112 -26.90 -12.40 -7.25
CA ALA A 112 -27.77 -12.08 -6.12
C ALA A 112 -27.32 -12.80 -4.84
N ALA A 113 -26.82 -14.03 -4.95
CA ALA A 113 -26.35 -14.80 -3.80
C ALA A 113 -24.97 -14.35 -3.28
N HIS A 114 -24.04 -13.99 -4.18
CA HIS A 114 -22.63 -13.76 -3.82
C HIS A 114 -22.22 -12.28 -3.78
N GLN A 115 -23.01 -11.40 -4.40
CA GLN A 115 -22.81 -9.94 -4.45
C GLN A 115 -21.35 -9.54 -4.75
N PRO A 116 -20.76 -9.96 -5.89
CA PRO A 116 -19.41 -9.53 -6.25
C PRO A 116 -19.37 -8.01 -6.47
N ASP A 117 -18.24 -7.38 -6.13
CA ASP A 117 -18.03 -5.94 -6.28
C ASP A 117 -17.54 -5.59 -7.71
N VAL A 118 -16.77 -6.50 -8.32
CA VAL A 118 -16.30 -6.38 -9.71
C VAL A 118 -16.51 -7.70 -10.42
N VAL A 119 -17.00 -7.64 -11.66
CA VAL A 119 -17.22 -8.81 -12.51
C VAL A 119 -16.52 -8.65 -13.86
N GLY A 120 -15.67 -9.61 -14.21
CA GLY A 120 -15.17 -9.81 -15.58
C GLY A 120 -15.98 -10.90 -16.29
N LEU A 121 -16.37 -10.65 -17.54
CA LEU A 121 -17.26 -11.48 -18.36
C LEU A 121 -16.52 -11.99 -19.62
#